data_AF-A0A545V7B3-F1
#
_entry.id   AF-A0A545V7B3-F1
#
_cell.length_a   1.000
_cell.length_b   1.000
_cell.length_c   1.000
_cell.angle_alpha   90.00
_cell.angle_beta   90.00
_cell.angle_gamma   90.00
#
_symmetry.space_group_name_H-M   'P 1'
#
loop_
_entity.id
_entity.type
_entity.pdbx_description
1 polymer ?
#
loop_
_entity_poly.entity_id
_entity_poly.type
_entity_poly.pdbx_seq_one_letter_code
_entity_poly.pdbx_strand_id
1 'polypeptide(L)' 'MAAYYPRKLVTIKDVKTEFGPELDTWDPDEEARFEYIEELKARGKSNPKKKSAPPAAAPVKGKKK' A
#
# COMPACT_ATOMS: atom_id res chain seq x y z
N MET A 1 7.07 28.76 13.15
CA MET A 1 5.88 27.87 13.19
C MET A 1 6.12 26.45 12.63
N ALA A 2 7.25 26.15 11.98
CA ALA A 2 7.51 24.83 11.38
C ALA A 2 7.67 23.65 12.39
N ALA A 3 7.68 23.91 13.69
CA ALA A 3 7.89 22.91 14.74
C ALA A 3 6.61 22.57 15.54
N TYR A 4 5.43 22.88 14.99
CA TYR A 4 4.16 22.62 15.68
C TYR A 4 3.86 21.12 15.86
N TYR A 5 4.23 20.28 14.89
CA TYR A 5 4.13 18.82 15.00
C TYR A 5 5.49 18.19 15.28
N PRO A 6 5.58 17.23 16.22
CA PRO A 6 6.80 16.48 16.47
C PRO A 6 7.27 15.75 15.20
N ARG A 7 8.60 15.68 15.03
CA ARG A 7 9.20 14.87 13.97
C ARG A 7 8.96 13.39 14.27
N LYS A 8 8.76 12.60 13.22
CA LYS A 8 8.73 11.14 13.33
C LYS A 8 10.15 10.65 13.61
N LEU A 9 10.36 9.99 14.76
CA LEU A 9 11.68 9.58 15.24
C LEU A 9 11.96 8.10 14.94
N VAL A 10 11.25 7.20 15.63
CA VAL A 10 11.45 5.75 15.52
C VAL A 10 10.11 5.09 15.24
N THR A 11 10.12 4.07 14.39
CA THR A 11 8.95 3.26 14.04
C THR A 11 9.19 1.79 14.35
N ILE A 12 8.12 1.00 14.38
CA ILE A 12 8.18 -0.47 14.52
C ILE A 12 9.04 -1.10 13.42
N LYS A 13 9.16 -0.46 12.25
CA LYS A 13 10.05 -0.91 11.16
C LYS A 13 11.52 -0.77 11.50
N ASP A 14 11.88 0.26 12.24
CA ASP A 14 13.25 0.49 12.69
C ASP A 14 13.60 -0.55 13.76
N VAL A 15 12.66 -0.85 14.66
CA VAL A 15 12.79 -1.95 15.64
C VAL A 15 12.95 -3.31 14.93
N LYS A 16 12.16 -3.61 13.89
CA LYS A 16 12.33 -4.81 13.06
C LYS A 16 13.70 -4.89 12.39
N THR A 17 14.25 -3.74 11.99
CA THR A 17 15.55 -3.69 11.31
C THR A 17 16.70 -3.93 12.29
N GLU A 18 16.60 -3.40 13.50
CA GLU A 18 17.63 -3.52 14.54
C GLU A 18 17.60 -4.88 15.25
N PHE A 19 16.41 -5.44 15.52
CA PHE A 19 16.23 -6.64 16.33
C PHE A 19 15.70 -7.86 15.56
N GLY A 20 15.48 -7.73 14.24
CA GLY A 20 14.84 -8.74 13.40
C GLY A 20 15.44 -10.17 13.39
N PRO A 21 16.74 -10.39 13.67
CA PRO A 21 17.28 -11.76 13.77
C PRO A 21 16.87 -12.50 15.05
N GLU A 22 16.52 -11.78 16.11
CA GLU A 22 16.36 -12.34 17.46
C GLU A 22 14.93 -12.17 18.01
N LEU A 23 14.23 -11.10 17.63
CA LEU A 23 12.89 -10.79 18.10
C LEU A 23 11.92 -10.67 16.92
N ASP A 24 10.86 -11.47 16.98
CA ASP A 24 9.72 -11.29 16.11
C ASP A 24 8.80 -10.22 16.71
N THR A 25 8.44 -9.20 15.92
CA THR A 25 7.62 -8.08 16.39
C THR A 25 6.30 -8.00 15.59
N TRP A 26 5.21 -8.05 16.32
CA TRP A 26 3.83 -8.01 15.83
C TRP A 26 3.30 -6.58 15.92
N ASP A 27 2.73 -6.06 14.83
CA ASP A 27 2.17 -4.70 14.76
C ASP A 27 0.63 -4.80 14.59
N PRO A 28 -0.14 -4.72 15.69
CA PRO A 28 -1.57 -5.05 15.70
C PRO A 28 -2.39 -4.19 14.73
N ASP A 29 -2.00 -2.93 14.53
CA ASP A 29 -2.67 -2.03 13.60
C ASP A 29 -2.37 -2.41 12.14
N GLU A 30 -1.15 -2.90 11.87
CA GLU A 30 -0.75 -3.36 10.55
C GLU A 30 -1.46 -4.69 10.19
N GLU A 31 -1.61 -5.63 11.12
CA GLU A 31 -2.33 -6.88 10.83
C GLU A 31 -3.84 -6.69 10.72
N ALA A 32 -4.46 -5.86 11.56
CA ALA A 32 -5.88 -5.52 11.40
C ALA A 32 -6.15 -4.92 10.01
N ARG A 33 -5.20 -4.11 9.49
CA ARG A 33 -5.26 -3.61 8.11
C ARG A 33 -5.11 -4.74 7.08
N PHE A 34 -4.22 -5.70 7.29
CA PHE A 34 -4.05 -6.82 6.36
C PHE A 34 -5.28 -7.73 6.34
N GLU A 35 -5.83 -8.08 7.49
CA GLU A 35 -7.08 -8.83 7.62
C GLU A 35 -8.23 -8.15 6.87
N TYR A 36 -8.38 -6.83 7.05
CA TYR A 36 -9.38 -6.04 6.32
C TYR A 36 -9.18 -6.12 4.79
N ILE A 37 -7.94 -6.06 4.31
CA ILE A 37 -7.62 -6.17 2.89
C ILE A 37 -7.95 -7.59 2.36
N GLU A 38 -7.66 -8.63 3.14
CA GLU A 38 -7.95 -10.01 2.79
C GLU A 38 -9.46 -10.28 2.71
N GLU A 39 -10.23 -9.77 3.66
CA GLU A 39 -11.68 -9.82 3.64
C GLU A 39 -12.26 -9.14 2.39
N LEU A 40 -11.73 -7.96 2.02
CA LEU A 40 -12.13 -7.27 0.78
C LEU A 40 -11.78 -8.07 -0.48
N LYS A 41 -10.63 -8.74 -0.52
CA LYS A 41 -10.23 -9.62 -1.62
C LYS A 41 -11.16 -10.83 -1.74
N ALA A 42 -11.47 -11.48 -0.62
CA ALA A 42 -12.40 -12.61 -0.59
C ALA A 42 -13.80 -12.23 -1.10
N ARG A 43 -14.25 -11.00 -0.81
CA ARG A 43 -15.53 -10.44 -1.28
C ARG A 43 -15.50 -9.92 -2.72
N GLY A 44 -14.36 -9.94 -3.40
CA GLY A 44 -14.20 -9.34 -4.73
C GLY A 44 -14.31 -7.80 -4.75
N LYS A 45 -14.27 -7.15 -3.58
CA LYS A 45 -14.33 -5.69 -3.42
C LYS A 45 -12.94 -5.06 -3.26
N SER A 46 -11.90 -5.79 -3.65
CA SER A 46 -10.53 -5.30 -3.59
C SER A 46 -10.28 -4.15 -4.55
N ASN A 47 -9.29 -3.33 -4.23
CA ASN A 47 -8.93 -2.20 -5.07
C ASN A 47 -8.56 -2.63 -6.50
N PRO A 48 -8.99 -1.89 -7.54
CA PRO A 48 -8.64 -2.18 -8.91
C PRO A 48 -7.12 -2.08 -9.13
N LYS A 49 -6.61 -2.83 -10.10
CA LYS A 49 -5.18 -2.80 -10.46
C LYS A 49 -4.78 -1.38 -10.86
N LYS A 50 -3.80 -0.80 -10.15
CA LYS A 50 -3.20 0.49 -10.51
C LYS A 50 -2.69 0.46 -11.95
N LYS A 51 -3.15 1.41 -12.78
CA LYS A 51 -2.68 1.60 -14.17
C LYS A 51 -1.23 2.09 -14.13
N SER A 52 -0.32 1.34 -14.74
CA SER A 52 1.11 1.68 -14.76
C SER A 52 1.52 2.46 -16.03
N ALA A 53 0.68 2.47 -17.04
CA ALA A 53 0.92 3.13 -18.31
C ALA A 53 -0.12 4.23 -18.54
N PRO A 54 0.22 5.29 -19.31
CA PRO A 54 -0.80 6.18 -19.85
C PRO A 54 -1.87 5.36 -20.60
N PRO A 55 -3.13 5.79 -20.58
CA PRO A 55 -4.19 5.07 -21.28
C PRO A 55 -3.82 4.94 -22.75
N ALA A 56 -3.76 3.70 -23.26
CA ALA A 56 -3.55 3.46 -24.67
C ALA A 56 -4.58 4.28 -25.48
N ALA A 57 -4.12 5.00 -26.49
CA ALA A 57 -4.99 5.76 -27.38
C ALA A 57 -6.13 4.86 -27.87
N ALA A 58 -7.37 5.35 -27.78
CA ALA A 58 -8.53 4.62 -28.26
C ALA A 58 -8.30 4.14 -29.70
N PRO A 59 -8.70 2.90 -30.07
CA PRO A 59 -8.56 2.45 -31.44
C PRO A 59 -9.31 3.44 -32.34
N VAL A 60 -8.59 4.06 -33.26
CA VAL A 60 -9.15 5.01 -34.24
C VAL A 60 -10.14 4.23 -35.09
N LYS A 61 -11.42 4.29 -34.72
CA LYS A 61 -12.53 3.85 -35.57
C LYS A 61 -12.56 4.76 -36.79
N GLY A 62 -12.12 4.22 -37.92
CA GLY A 62 -12.42 4.74 -39.24
C GLY A 62 -11.34 5.59 -39.88
N LYS A 63 -10.52 4.95 -40.72
CA LYS A 63 -10.17 5.48 -42.04
C LYS A 63 -10.00 4.29 -42.98
N LYS A 64 -11.11 3.92 -43.64
CA LYS A 64 -11.05 3.17 -44.90
C LYS A 64 -10.41 4.09 -45.93
N LYS A 65 -9.32 3.65 -46.56
CA LYS A 65 -8.98 4.00 -47.94
C LYS A 65 -9.17 2.75 -48.77
#